data_AF-A0A9D6UTQ0-F1
#
_entry.id   AF-A0A9D6UTQ0-F1
#
_cell.length_a   1.000
_cell.length_b   1.000
_cell.length_c   1.000
_cell.angle_alpha   90.00
_cell.angle_beta   90.00
_cell.angle_gamma   90.00
#
_symmetry.space_group_name_H-M   'P 1'
#
loop_
_entity.id
_entity.type
_entity.pdbx_description
1 polymer ?
#
loop_
_entity_poly.entity_id
_entity_poly.type
_entity_poly.pdbx_seq_one_letter_code
_entity_poly.pdbx_strand_id
1 'polypeptide(L)'
;MPDQSELSGWGAIATYLGVTERSAQEYEKKFGLPVHRMPGPRGRIWALRGEIDAWKHAHDATPRNGFENDEHQQRWTNRRLLRWAALVILPLAVAAGWWLIQRPGPPTSYAISGRTLTVFDDQKRVNWSHQFAHYPATFPPPDYPRVLFSDLDGDGRAETLFVDYALNELGAAIRAGQAELNLFDSSGRLKWRRIIGTPFVTPQGKRYPAAPWTVKTLGKLRMPRADGGLIVVGASQGGSWAYEVEIYTASGSKVATYLHPGWLWSMLITDLNQDGVEEIVLGGVNNGFEERGYGATLVVLDSRRVEGQGSVPPGDTRQAAGLPTGVESAVLRMPDFGSDPNPH
;
A
#
# COMPACT_ATOMS: atom_id res chain seq x y z
N MET A 1 86.08 11.81 -43.71
CA MET A 1 85.33 10.86 -44.55
C MET A 1 84.17 10.34 -43.70
N PRO A 2 82.90 10.47 -44.12
CA PRO A 2 81.78 9.97 -43.34
C PRO A 2 81.79 8.44 -43.30
N ASP A 3 81.61 7.88 -42.11
CA ASP A 3 81.61 6.45 -41.81
C ASP A 3 80.47 5.74 -42.57
N GLN A 4 80.81 4.92 -43.55
CA GLN A 4 79.87 4.15 -44.39
C GLN A 4 79.56 2.79 -43.75
N SER A 5 79.38 2.73 -42.43
CA SER A 5 79.07 1.47 -41.77
C SER A 5 77.63 1.04 -42.13
N GLU A 6 77.50 -0.04 -42.90
CA GLU A 6 76.23 -0.63 -43.30
C GLU A 6 75.52 -1.29 -42.10
N LEU A 7 74.22 -1.00 -41.94
CA LEU A 7 73.33 -1.68 -41.01
C LEU A 7 72.51 -2.72 -41.80
N SER A 8 72.77 -4.01 -41.57
CA SER A 8 72.03 -5.08 -42.24
C SER A 8 70.89 -5.61 -41.37
N GLY A 9 69.68 -5.64 -41.91
CA GLY A 9 68.48 -6.18 -41.28
C GLY A 9 67.72 -5.18 -40.41
N TRP A 10 66.42 -5.45 -40.22
CA TRP A 10 65.52 -4.59 -39.43
C TRP A 10 65.97 -4.41 -37.99
N GLY A 11 66.50 -5.46 -37.35
CA GLY A 11 67.02 -5.37 -35.99
C GLY A 11 68.15 -4.34 -35.85
N ALA A 12 69.13 -4.35 -36.76
CA ALA A 12 70.25 -3.40 -36.71
C ALA A 12 69.78 -1.95 -36.96
N ILE A 13 68.85 -1.75 -37.89
CA ILE A 13 68.25 -0.45 -38.19
C ILE A 13 67.43 0.06 -36.99
N ALA A 14 66.62 -0.80 -36.38
CA ALA A 14 65.78 -0.48 -35.24
C ALA A 14 66.62 -0.11 -34.00
N THR A 15 67.69 -0.87 -33.72
CA THR A 15 68.64 -0.55 -32.65
C THR A 15 69.32 0.79 -32.88
N TYR A 16 69.72 1.10 -34.11
CA TYR A 16 70.34 2.39 -34.44
C TYR A 16 69.36 3.58 -34.34
N LEU A 17 68.09 3.33 -34.62
CA LEU A 17 67.01 4.32 -34.48
C LEU A 17 66.49 4.46 -33.05
N GLY A 18 66.79 3.51 -32.14
CA GLY A 18 66.25 3.47 -30.78
C GLY A 18 64.76 3.09 -30.72
N VAL A 19 64.24 2.38 -31.74
CA VAL A 19 62.82 2.02 -31.87
C VAL A 19 62.65 0.51 -32.03
N THR A 20 61.41 0.02 -32.02
CA THR A 20 61.11 -1.40 -32.32
C THR A 20 61.19 -1.68 -33.83
N GLU A 21 61.45 -2.93 -34.22
CA GLU A 21 61.48 -3.32 -35.65
C GLU A 21 60.17 -2.98 -36.38
N ARG A 22 59.03 -3.12 -35.71
CA ARG A 22 57.72 -2.77 -36.24
C ARG A 22 57.60 -1.26 -36.50
N SER A 23 58.12 -0.43 -35.60
CA SER A 23 58.18 1.03 -35.76
C SER A 23 59.11 1.43 -36.91
N ALA A 24 60.27 0.76 -37.07
CA ALA A 24 61.18 1.01 -38.18
C ALA A 24 60.56 0.67 -39.55
N GLN A 25 59.80 -0.44 -39.64
CA GLN A 25 59.03 -0.80 -40.84
C GLN A 25 57.89 0.19 -41.13
N GLU A 26 57.24 0.73 -40.10
CA GLU A 26 56.26 1.80 -40.29
C GLU A 26 56.90 3.11 -40.77
N TYR A 27 58.13 3.41 -40.36
CA TYR A 27 58.86 4.58 -40.85
C TYR A 27 59.26 4.49 -42.32
N GLU A 28 59.64 3.31 -42.82
CA GLU A 28 59.80 3.08 -44.26
C GLU A 28 58.49 3.35 -45.01
N LYS A 29 57.36 2.80 -44.52
CA LYS A 29 56.06 2.91 -45.21
C LYS A 29 55.43 4.30 -45.17
N LYS A 30 55.51 5.01 -44.04
CA LYS A 30 54.79 6.27 -43.80
C LYS A 30 55.67 7.51 -43.97
N PHE A 31 56.97 7.39 -43.71
CA PHE A 31 57.89 8.53 -43.61
C PHE A 31 59.11 8.38 -44.54
N GLY A 32 59.14 7.35 -45.40
CA GLY A 32 60.14 7.17 -46.43
C GLY A 32 61.56 6.94 -45.89
N LEU A 33 61.70 6.18 -44.80
CA LEU A 33 63.01 5.80 -44.26
C LEU A 33 63.87 5.12 -45.37
N PRO A 34 65.12 5.60 -45.63
CA PRO A 34 65.96 5.05 -46.69
C PRO A 34 66.44 3.65 -46.31
N VAL A 35 65.85 2.65 -46.96
CA VAL A 35 66.15 1.23 -46.77
C VAL A 35 66.30 0.57 -48.13
N HIS A 36 67.45 -0.07 -48.37
CA HIS A 36 67.80 -0.68 -49.65
C HIS A 36 67.60 -2.21 -49.61
N ARG A 37 67.21 -2.79 -50.75
CA ARG A 37 66.96 -4.23 -50.92
C ARG A 37 67.76 -4.76 -52.11
N MET A 38 68.58 -5.79 -51.91
CA MET A 38 69.28 -6.44 -53.02
C MET A 38 68.31 -7.18 -53.95
N PRO A 39 68.53 -7.17 -55.29
CA PRO A 39 67.69 -7.90 -56.24
C PRO A 39 67.86 -9.42 -56.07
N GLY A 40 66.75 -10.12 -55.81
CA GLY A 40 66.67 -11.58 -55.66
C GLY A 40 65.44 -12.02 -54.85
N PRO A 41 65.02 -13.30 -54.94
CA PRO A 41 63.75 -13.77 -54.35
C PRO A 41 63.66 -13.69 -52.82
N ARG A 42 64.77 -13.38 -52.12
CA ARG A 42 64.84 -13.02 -50.69
C ARG A 42 65.91 -11.95 -50.44
N GLY A 43 65.78 -10.80 -51.11
CA GLY A 43 66.73 -9.68 -51.00
C GLY A 43 67.02 -9.26 -49.56
N ARG A 44 68.30 -9.27 -49.17
CA ARG A 44 68.77 -8.80 -47.86
C ARG A 44 68.54 -7.30 -47.74
N ILE A 45 68.01 -6.88 -46.59
CA ILE A 45 67.68 -5.48 -46.28
C ILE A 45 68.88 -4.83 -45.62
N TRP A 46 69.27 -3.64 -46.06
CA TRP A 46 70.35 -2.86 -45.46
C TRP A 46 70.13 -1.35 -45.60
N ALA A 47 70.77 -0.57 -44.75
CA ALA A 47 70.76 0.90 -44.80
C ALA A 47 72.12 1.45 -44.37
N LEU A 48 72.52 2.59 -44.92
CA LEU A 48 73.74 3.29 -44.50
C LEU A 48 73.44 4.17 -43.29
N ARG A 49 74.30 4.16 -42.26
CA ARG A 49 74.13 5.07 -41.10
C ARG A 49 74.01 6.53 -41.52
N GLY A 50 74.85 6.97 -42.46
CA GLY A 50 74.82 8.33 -42.96
C GLY A 50 73.49 8.73 -43.63
N GLU A 51 72.78 7.80 -44.28
CA GLU A 51 71.46 8.06 -44.86
C GLU A 51 70.37 8.14 -43.79
N ILE A 52 70.45 7.29 -42.76
CA ILE A 52 69.52 7.33 -41.63
C ILE A 52 69.69 8.63 -40.82
N ASP A 53 70.93 9.07 -40.60
CA ASP A 53 71.21 10.32 -39.87
C ASP A 53 70.76 11.54 -40.68
N ALA A 54 70.98 11.54 -42.00
CA ALA A 54 70.45 12.58 -42.87
C ALA A 54 68.92 12.62 -42.87
N TRP A 55 68.25 11.46 -42.88
CA TRP A 55 66.79 11.35 -42.77
C TRP A 55 66.26 11.86 -41.41
N LYS A 56 66.96 11.54 -40.31
CA LYS A 56 66.65 12.07 -38.96
C LYS A 56 66.75 13.59 -38.93
N HIS A 57 67.86 14.15 -39.43
CA HIS A 57 68.05 15.60 -39.47
C HIS A 57 67.02 16.33 -40.34
N ALA A 58 66.57 15.70 -41.44
CA ALA A 58 65.49 16.25 -42.28
C ALA A 58 64.12 16.24 -41.57
N HIS A 59 63.84 15.24 -40.72
CA HIS A 59 62.57 15.12 -40.00
C HIS A 59 62.54 15.85 -38.65
N ASP A 60 63.70 16.08 -38.02
CA ASP A 60 63.81 16.88 -36.78
C ASP A 60 63.72 18.40 -37.04
N ALA A 61 63.85 18.86 -38.29
CA ALA A 61 63.71 20.26 -38.68
C ALA A 61 62.23 20.75 -38.77
N THR A 62 61.25 19.90 -38.45
CA THR A 62 59.82 20.28 -38.38
C THR A 62 59.39 20.35 -36.91
N PRO A 63 58.83 21.48 -36.42
CA PRO A 63 58.61 21.66 -34.98
C PRO A 63 57.52 20.70 -34.46
N ARG A 64 57.92 19.72 -33.65
CA ARG A 64 57.02 18.85 -32.87
C ARG A 64 56.45 19.61 -31.67
N ASN A 65 55.46 20.47 -31.94
CA ASN A 65 54.46 20.84 -30.95
C ASN A 65 53.22 19.98 -31.20
N GLY A 66 52.85 19.18 -30.20
CA GLY A 66 51.49 18.66 -30.03
C GLY A 66 51.28 17.21 -30.40
N PHE A 67 51.68 16.26 -29.54
CA PHE A 67 51.03 14.94 -29.40
C PHE A 67 51.31 14.31 -28.00
N GLU A 68 51.21 15.08 -26.91
CA GLU A 68 51.33 14.54 -25.54
C GLU A 68 50.24 15.02 -24.55
N ASN A 69 49.20 15.71 -25.00
CA ASN A 69 48.18 16.28 -24.08
C ASN A 69 46.80 15.59 -24.06
N ASP A 70 46.54 14.55 -24.86
CA ASP A 70 45.18 14.00 -24.97
C ASP A 70 44.84 12.90 -23.95
N GLU A 71 45.81 12.15 -23.42
CA GLU A 71 45.51 11.07 -22.46
C GLU A 71 45.36 11.56 -21.00
N HIS A 72 45.98 12.68 -20.63
CA HIS A 72 45.92 13.21 -19.27
C HIS A 72 44.69 14.12 -19.02
N GLN A 73 44.07 14.70 -20.06
CA GLN A 73 42.86 15.50 -19.89
C GLN A 73 41.58 14.66 -19.72
N GLN A 74 41.45 13.50 -20.37
CA GLN A 74 40.25 12.65 -20.24
C GLN A 74 40.08 11.99 -18.86
N ARG A 75 41.19 11.69 -18.15
CA ARG A 75 41.14 11.11 -16.79
C ARG A 75 40.84 12.15 -15.70
N TRP A 76 41.10 13.44 -15.95
CA TRP A 76 40.88 14.53 -14.99
C TRP A 76 39.49 15.17 -15.11
N THR A 77 38.89 15.16 -16.30
CA THR A 77 37.52 15.65 -16.54
C THR A 77 36.44 14.72 -15.95
N ASN A 78 36.67 13.40 -15.93
CA ASN A 78 35.74 12.45 -15.33
C ASN A 78 35.64 12.57 -13.79
N ARG A 79 36.72 12.97 -13.08
CA ARG A 79 36.66 13.20 -11.62
C ARG A 79 35.91 14.47 -11.25
N ARG A 80 35.91 15.49 -12.12
CA ARG A 80 35.10 16.70 -11.93
C ARG A 80 33.62 16.42 -12.17
N LEU A 81 33.28 15.71 -13.24
CA LEU A 81 31.91 15.26 -13.52
C LEU A 81 31.35 14.34 -12.41
N LEU A 82 32.16 13.41 -11.87
CA LEU A 82 31.80 12.59 -10.71
C LEU A 82 31.60 13.41 -9.42
N ARG A 83 32.41 14.46 -9.19
CA ARG A 83 32.23 15.39 -8.06
C ARG A 83 30.96 16.23 -8.19
N TRP A 84 30.64 16.70 -9.41
CA TRP A 84 29.39 17.43 -9.67
C TRP A 84 28.16 16.53 -9.60
N ALA A 85 28.25 15.29 -10.08
CA ALA A 85 27.19 14.29 -9.91
C ALA A 85 26.96 13.95 -8.43
N ALA A 86 28.02 13.79 -7.63
CA ALA A 86 27.91 13.56 -6.19
C ALA A 86 27.27 14.76 -5.44
N LEU A 87 27.55 16.00 -5.87
CA LEU A 87 26.93 17.21 -5.31
C LEU A 87 25.43 17.33 -5.60
N VAL A 88 24.89 16.62 -6.59
CA VAL A 88 23.45 16.61 -6.90
C VAL A 88 22.77 15.36 -6.34
N ILE A 89 23.40 14.19 -6.47
CA ILE A 89 22.83 12.91 -6.02
C ILE A 89 22.76 12.84 -4.50
N LEU A 90 23.76 13.34 -3.77
CA LEU A 90 23.76 13.29 -2.32
C LEU A 90 22.61 14.11 -1.69
N PRO A 91 22.38 15.40 -2.05
CA PRO A 91 21.23 16.13 -1.53
C PRO A 91 19.90 15.55 -2.01
N LEU A 92 19.81 14.98 -3.22
CA LEU A 92 18.59 14.28 -3.66
C LEU A 92 18.33 13.01 -2.83
N ALA A 93 19.36 12.24 -2.51
CA ALA A 93 19.25 11.04 -1.67
C ALA A 93 18.90 11.42 -0.22
N VAL A 94 19.49 12.49 0.32
CA VAL A 94 19.15 13.03 1.64
C VAL A 94 17.72 13.56 1.66
N ALA A 95 17.30 14.31 0.63
CA ALA A 95 15.93 14.80 0.51
C ALA A 95 14.93 13.66 0.34
N ALA A 96 15.26 12.64 -0.45
CA ALA A 96 14.43 11.44 -0.62
C ALA A 96 14.34 10.62 0.69
N GLY A 97 15.46 10.44 1.38
CA GLY A 97 15.51 9.78 2.69
C GLY A 97 14.74 10.55 3.75
N TRP A 98 14.92 11.87 3.81
CA TRP A 98 14.15 12.75 4.68
C TRP A 98 12.66 12.69 4.37
N TRP A 99 12.29 12.73 3.09
CA TRP A 99 10.89 12.63 2.66
C TRP A 99 10.28 11.28 3.02
N LEU A 100 11.02 10.18 2.87
CA LEU A 100 10.59 8.84 3.28
C LEU A 100 10.38 8.74 4.81
N ILE A 101 11.25 9.35 5.61
CA ILE A 101 11.13 9.39 7.08
C ILE A 101 9.93 10.24 7.52
N GLN A 102 9.63 11.31 6.79
CA GLN A 102 8.51 12.21 7.07
C GLN A 102 7.15 11.67 6.58
N ARG A 103 7.13 10.53 5.88
CA ARG A 103 5.84 9.92 5.52
C ARG A 103 5.12 9.45 6.79
N PRO A 104 3.83 9.81 6.94
CA PRO A 104 3.03 9.31 8.04
C PRO A 104 2.94 7.77 7.98
N GLY A 105 2.88 7.15 9.15
CA GLY A 105 2.72 5.71 9.31
C GLY A 105 1.31 5.24 8.95
N PRO A 106 0.98 3.97 9.22
CA PRO A 106 -0.39 3.49 9.07
C PRO A 106 -1.34 4.30 9.98
N PRO A 107 -2.60 4.52 9.55
CA PRO A 107 -3.56 5.25 10.35
C PRO A 107 -3.91 4.46 11.62
N THR A 108 -3.88 5.15 12.76
CA THR A 108 -4.20 4.54 14.07
C THR A 108 -5.25 5.32 14.84
N SER A 109 -5.45 6.60 14.52
CA SER A 109 -6.43 7.45 15.21
C SER A 109 -7.05 8.49 14.29
N TYR A 110 -8.12 9.12 14.75
CA TYR A 110 -8.81 10.18 14.03
C TYR A 110 -9.27 11.28 14.99
N ALA A 111 -9.58 12.45 14.43
CA ALA A 111 -10.28 13.52 15.11
C ALA A 111 -11.30 14.16 14.18
N ILE A 112 -12.38 14.68 14.77
CA ILE A 112 -13.40 15.46 14.06
C ILE A 112 -13.32 16.88 14.60
N SER A 113 -13.11 17.85 13.71
CA SER A 113 -13.16 19.28 14.04
C SER A 113 -14.08 19.99 13.06
N GLY A 114 -15.23 20.46 13.55
CA GLY A 114 -16.29 21.01 12.72
C GLY A 114 -16.76 19.99 11.67
N ARG A 115 -16.50 20.27 10.39
CA ARG A 115 -16.87 19.42 9.26
C ARG A 115 -15.74 18.52 8.77
N THR A 116 -14.59 18.54 9.42
CA THR A 116 -13.38 17.88 8.94
C THR A 116 -13.07 16.66 9.78
N LEU A 117 -12.97 15.51 9.12
CA LEU A 117 -12.33 14.31 9.65
C LEU A 117 -10.85 14.36 9.31
N THR A 118 -9.99 14.23 10.31
CA THR A 118 -8.54 14.11 10.13
C THR A 118 -8.08 12.77 10.69
N VAL A 119 -7.29 12.05 9.92
CA VAL A 119 -6.72 10.75 10.30
C VAL A 119 -5.23 10.91 10.58
N PHE A 120 -4.76 10.24 11.63
CA PHE A 120 -3.39 10.35 12.14
C PHE A 120 -2.75 8.97 12.30
N ASP A 121 -1.42 8.95 12.24
CA ASP A 121 -0.61 7.80 12.63
C ASP A 121 -0.40 7.75 14.16
N ASP A 122 0.35 6.73 14.62
CA ASP A 122 0.72 6.51 16.02
C ASP A 122 1.53 7.68 16.62
N GLN A 123 2.27 8.41 15.79
CA GLN A 123 3.05 9.60 16.16
C GLN A 123 2.26 10.90 16.06
N LYS A 124 0.93 10.84 15.85
CA LYS A 124 0.04 12.00 15.70
C LYS A 124 0.35 12.88 14.48
N ARG A 125 1.06 12.36 13.48
CA ARG A 125 1.24 13.03 12.19
C ARG A 125 -0.01 12.81 11.35
N VAL A 126 -0.40 13.82 10.57
CA VAL A 126 -1.59 13.75 9.71
C VAL A 126 -1.30 12.83 8.52
N ASN A 127 -2.13 11.80 8.35
CA ASN A 127 -2.17 11.00 7.13
C ASN A 127 -2.87 11.78 6.02
N TRP A 128 -4.10 12.19 6.31
CA TRP A 128 -4.97 12.95 5.42
C TRP A 128 -6.13 13.58 6.20
N SER A 129 -6.84 14.51 5.55
CA SER A 129 -8.08 15.11 6.05
C SER A 129 -9.16 15.08 4.97
N HIS A 130 -10.41 14.90 5.38
CA HIS A 130 -11.58 14.97 4.53
C HIS A 130 -12.60 15.97 5.09
N GLN A 131 -13.04 16.91 4.28
CA GLN A 131 -14.06 17.89 4.65
C GLN A 131 -15.44 17.44 4.12
N PHE A 132 -16.39 17.24 5.04
CA PHE A 132 -17.78 16.95 4.72
C PHE A 132 -18.56 18.23 4.41
N ALA A 133 -19.64 18.10 3.64
CA ALA A 133 -20.59 19.19 3.43
C ALA A 133 -21.48 19.44 4.66
N HIS A 134 -21.64 18.41 5.50
CA HIS A 134 -22.37 18.43 6.76
C HIS A 134 -21.40 18.32 7.95
N TYR A 135 -21.93 18.41 9.16
CA TYR A 135 -21.16 18.15 10.37
C TYR A 135 -21.28 16.66 10.69
N PRO A 136 -20.18 15.89 10.72
CA PRO A 136 -20.21 14.56 11.31
C PRO A 136 -20.60 14.69 12.78
N ALA A 137 -21.60 13.93 13.24
CA ALA A 137 -21.91 13.98 14.66
C ALA A 137 -20.69 13.53 15.48
N THR A 138 -20.59 14.08 16.68
CA THR A 138 -19.67 13.59 17.72
C THR A 138 -20.32 12.47 18.54
N PHE A 139 -21.65 12.34 18.55
CA PHE A 139 -22.45 11.21 19.04
C PHE A 139 -22.59 10.10 17.97
N PRO A 140 -22.81 8.79 18.26
CA PRO A 140 -23.15 8.09 19.52
C PRO A 140 -22.06 8.08 20.60
N PRO A 141 -22.33 7.59 21.83
CA PRO A 141 -21.38 7.51 22.94
C PRO A 141 -20.00 6.96 22.53
N PRO A 142 -18.93 7.29 23.27
CA PRO A 142 -17.56 6.88 22.94
C PRO A 142 -17.37 5.37 22.70
N ASP A 143 -18.23 4.55 23.31
CA ASP A 143 -18.12 3.09 23.29
C ASP A 143 -18.58 2.44 21.98
N TYR A 144 -19.21 3.19 21.08
CA TYR A 144 -19.61 2.66 19.77
C TYR A 144 -18.49 2.78 18.74
N PRO A 145 -18.28 1.76 17.89
CA PRO A 145 -17.25 1.81 16.88
C PRO A 145 -17.58 2.89 15.85
N ARG A 146 -16.61 3.80 15.62
CA ARG A 146 -16.73 4.91 14.67
C ARG A 146 -15.79 4.80 13.49
N VAL A 147 -14.73 4.01 13.64
CA VAL A 147 -13.73 3.84 12.60
C VAL A 147 -13.21 2.40 12.60
N LEU A 148 -12.92 1.90 11.40
CA LEU A 148 -12.11 0.71 11.18
C LEU A 148 -10.99 1.09 10.21
N PHE A 149 -9.74 0.97 10.68
CA PHE A 149 -8.55 1.08 9.85
C PHE A 149 -8.09 -0.32 9.46
N SER A 150 -8.14 -0.63 8.17
CA SER A 150 -7.66 -1.93 7.69
C SER A 150 -7.40 -1.89 6.20
N ASP A 151 -6.44 -2.70 5.75
CA ASP A 151 -6.25 -2.98 4.32
C ASP A 151 -7.40 -3.88 3.84
N LEU A 152 -8.38 -3.30 3.15
CA LEU A 152 -9.60 -3.99 2.72
C LEU A 152 -9.51 -4.49 1.28
N ASP A 153 -8.66 -3.91 0.45
CA ASP A 153 -8.47 -4.35 -0.94
C ASP A 153 -7.17 -5.12 -1.21
N GLY A 154 -6.32 -5.27 -0.20
CA GLY A 154 -5.11 -6.10 -0.23
C GLY A 154 -3.90 -5.39 -0.85
N ASP A 155 -3.92 -4.06 -0.97
CA ASP A 155 -2.82 -3.29 -1.57
C ASP A 155 -1.67 -2.97 -0.60
N GLY A 156 -1.79 -3.41 0.66
CA GLY A 156 -0.84 -3.17 1.73
C GLY A 156 -0.98 -1.81 2.42
N ARG A 157 -2.01 -1.02 2.07
CA ARG A 157 -2.32 0.27 2.70
C ARG A 157 -3.69 0.18 3.35
N ALA A 158 -3.80 0.74 4.55
CA ALA A 158 -5.09 0.74 5.23
C ALA A 158 -6.06 1.74 4.61
N GLU A 159 -7.24 1.27 4.25
CA GLU A 159 -8.44 2.08 4.13
C GLU A 159 -8.94 2.55 5.49
N THR A 160 -9.81 3.57 5.45
CA THR A 160 -10.58 4.02 6.62
C THR A 160 -12.06 3.88 6.33
N LEU A 161 -12.72 2.96 7.04
CA LEU A 161 -14.18 2.89 7.09
C LEU A 161 -14.66 3.71 8.28
N PHE A 162 -15.38 4.79 8.01
CA PHE A 162 -15.90 5.70 9.03
C PHE A 162 -17.43 5.61 9.12
N VAL A 163 -17.95 5.48 10.34
CA VAL A 163 -19.39 5.49 10.62
C VAL A 163 -19.80 6.90 10.97
N ASP A 164 -20.61 7.49 10.10
CA ASP A 164 -21.07 8.86 10.19
C ASP A 164 -22.56 8.96 10.54
N TYR A 165 -22.89 9.98 11.32
CA TYR A 165 -24.25 10.38 11.67
C TYR A 165 -24.35 11.87 11.35
N ALA A 166 -24.75 12.18 10.12
CA ALA A 166 -24.70 13.54 9.61
C ALA A 166 -25.62 14.50 10.38
N LEU A 167 -25.11 15.69 10.71
CA LEU A 167 -25.85 16.80 11.31
C LEU A 167 -25.86 18.03 10.39
N ASN A 168 -26.94 18.80 10.43
CA ASN A 168 -27.02 20.09 9.74
C ASN A 168 -26.32 21.20 10.56
N GLU A 169 -26.35 22.44 10.07
CA GLU A 169 -25.68 23.59 10.72
C GLU A 169 -26.22 23.91 12.13
N LEU A 170 -27.45 23.50 12.44
CA LEU A 170 -28.07 23.68 13.75
C LEU A 170 -27.78 22.51 14.70
N GLY A 171 -26.97 21.54 14.28
CA GLY A 171 -26.69 20.33 15.06
C GLY A 171 -27.84 19.30 15.04
N ALA A 172 -28.87 19.49 14.21
CA ALA A 172 -29.97 18.55 14.09
C ALA A 172 -29.62 17.39 13.14
N ALA A 173 -30.03 16.17 13.51
CA ALA A 173 -29.75 14.96 12.75
C ALA A 173 -30.36 15.00 11.34
N ILE A 174 -29.52 14.77 10.34
CA ILE A 174 -29.92 14.56 8.95
C ILE A 174 -30.40 13.10 8.80
N ARG A 175 -31.36 12.85 7.90
CA ARG A 175 -31.93 11.51 7.65
C ARG A 175 -32.39 10.79 8.93
N ALA A 176 -33.01 11.53 9.84
CA ALA A 176 -33.49 11.01 11.12
C ALA A 176 -32.40 10.36 12.00
N GLY A 177 -31.12 10.69 11.82
CA GLY A 177 -30.03 10.09 12.59
C GLY A 177 -29.56 8.74 12.06
N GLN A 178 -29.83 8.46 10.79
CA GLN A 178 -29.40 7.24 10.13
C GLN A 178 -27.88 7.16 10.00
N ALA A 179 -27.31 6.01 10.40
CA ALA A 179 -25.89 5.73 10.19
C ALA A 179 -25.53 5.57 8.70
N GLU A 180 -24.42 6.18 8.31
CA GLU A 180 -23.83 6.10 6.98
C GLU A 180 -22.38 5.61 7.08
N LEU A 181 -22.07 4.52 6.39
CA LEU A 181 -20.71 4.04 6.20
C LEU A 181 -20.04 4.84 5.09
N ASN A 182 -18.87 5.39 5.37
CA ASN A 182 -18.02 6.09 4.40
C ASN A 182 -16.68 5.38 4.31
N LEU A 183 -16.34 4.80 3.16
CA LEU A 183 -15.03 4.19 2.94
C LEU A 183 -14.11 5.16 2.21
N PHE A 184 -12.95 5.44 2.79
CA PHE A 184 -11.89 6.27 2.21
C PHE A 184 -10.68 5.41 1.85
N ASP A 185 -10.04 5.72 0.72
CA ASP A 185 -8.74 5.16 0.35
C ASP A 185 -7.62 5.71 1.25
N SER A 186 -6.40 5.19 1.10
CA SER A 186 -5.25 5.56 1.92
C SER A 186 -4.86 7.06 1.82
N SER A 187 -5.41 7.78 0.85
CA SER A 187 -5.17 9.23 0.64
C SER A 187 -6.28 10.12 1.17
N GLY A 188 -7.36 9.54 1.72
CA GLY A 188 -8.53 10.28 2.22
C GLY A 188 -9.57 10.60 1.15
N ARG A 189 -9.44 10.02 -0.05
CA ARG A 189 -10.47 10.14 -1.08
C ARG A 189 -11.55 9.09 -0.83
N LEU A 190 -12.79 9.53 -0.86
CA LEU A 190 -13.95 8.67 -0.66
C LEU A 190 -14.12 7.69 -1.83
N LYS A 191 -14.13 6.39 -1.52
CA LYS A 191 -14.40 5.29 -2.46
C LYS A 191 -15.91 5.08 -2.63
N TRP A 192 -16.66 4.96 -1.53
CA TRP A 192 -18.12 4.76 -1.56
C TRP A 192 -18.80 5.15 -0.25
N ARG A 193 -20.14 5.28 -0.31
CA ARG A 193 -21.01 5.45 0.86
C ARG A 193 -22.13 4.41 0.90
N ARG A 194 -22.55 3.98 2.09
CA ARG A 194 -23.70 3.10 2.29
C ARG A 194 -24.53 3.51 3.50
N ILE A 195 -25.84 3.53 3.31
CA ILE A 195 -26.81 3.69 4.39
C ILE A 195 -27.08 2.30 4.96
N ILE A 196 -26.94 2.15 6.27
CA ILE A 196 -27.29 0.91 7.00
C ILE A 196 -28.81 0.78 7.08
N GLY A 197 -29.37 -0.35 7.48
CA GLY A 197 -30.79 -0.48 7.77
C GLY A 197 -31.63 -0.94 6.60
N THR A 198 -32.21 -2.13 6.72
CA THR A 198 -33.23 -2.61 5.78
C THR A 198 -34.63 -2.47 6.38
N PRO A 199 -35.59 -1.79 5.72
CA PRO A 199 -36.97 -1.78 6.19
C PRO A 199 -37.56 -3.19 6.10
N PHE A 200 -38.39 -3.55 7.07
CA PHE A 200 -39.04 -4.86 7.09
C PHE A 200 -40.47 -4.77 7.63
N VAL A 201 -41.23 -5.85 7.45
CA VAL A 201 -42.60 -5.97 7.94
C VAL A 201 -42.69 -7.24 8.76
N THR A 202 -43.38 -7.21 9.89
CA THR A 202 -43.65 -8.41 10.70
C THR A 202 -44.73 -9.30 10.06
N PRO A 203 -44.85 -10.58 10.46
CA PRO A 203 -45.95 -11.43 10.02
C PRO A 203 -47.36 -10.83 10.24
N GLN A 204 -47.52 -9.96 11.23
CA GLN A 204 -48.78 -9.27 11.57
C GLN A 204 -48.98 -7.97 10.80
N GLY A 205 -48.10 -7.63 9.87
CA GLY A 205 -48.20 -6.43 9.02
C GLY A 205 -47.67 -5.15 9.65
N LYS A 206 -47.12 -5.18 10.87
CA LYS A 206 -46.44 -4.03 11.47
C LYS A 206 -45.17 -3.72 10.67
N ARG A 207 -45.07 -2.49 10.17
CA ARG A 207 -43.94 -2.00 9.37
C ARG A 207 -42.87 -1.39 10.26
N TYR A 208 -41.62 -1.69 9.96
CA TYR A 208 -40.44 -1.11 10.59
C TYR A 208 -39.66 -0.32 9.52
N PRO A 209 -39.46 1.00 9.73
CA PRO A 209 -38.86 1.87 8.73
C PRO A 209 -37.36 1.63 8.56
N ALA A 210 -36.78 2.16 7.48
CA ALA A 210 -35.36 2.06 7.21
C ALA A 210 -34.47 2.91 8.15
N ALA A 211 -35.05 3.70 9.07
CA ALA A 211 -34.31 4.59 9.96
C ALA A 211 -35.08 4.88 11.28
N PRO A 212 -34.38 5.20 12.39
CA PRO A 212 -32.92 5.22 12.54
C PRO A 212 -32.32 3.86 12.90
N TRP A 213 -31.22 3.49 12.23
CA TRP A 213 -30.32 2.42 12.64
C TRP A 213 -29.01 2.99 13.18
N THR A 214 -28.54 2.40 14.27
CA THR A 214 -27.28 2.77 14.93
C THR A 214 -26.32 1.59 14.86
N VAL A 215 -25.14 1.78 14.27
CA VAL A 215 -24.08 0.77 14.30
C VAL A 215 -23.63 0.56 15.74
N LYS A 216 -23.62 -0.70 16.16
CA LYS A 216 -23.23 -1.15 17.50
C LYS A 216 -21.90 -1.89 17.47
N THR A 217 -21.66 -2.65 16.40
CA THR A 217 -20.46 -3.45 16.23
C THR A 217 -19.93 -3.27 14.81
N LEU A 218 -18.61 -3.31 14.67
CA LEU A 218 -17.93 -3.16 13.39
C LEU A 218 -16.69 -4.04 13.40
N GLY A 219 -16.47 -4.78 12.33
CA GLY A 219 -15.37 -5.72 12.23
C GLY A 219 -15.05 -6.07 10.79
N LYS A 220 -14.00 -6.88 10.65
CA LYS A 220 -13.49 -7.36 9.37
C LYS A 220 -13.13 -8.83 9.52
N LEU A 221 -13.53 -9.64 8.56
CA LEU A 221 -13.00 -10.99 8.41
C LEU A 221 -11.52 -10.91 7.99
N ARG A 222 -10.70 -11.84 8.45
CA ARG A 222 -9.32 -12.02 8.03
C ARG A 222 -9.22 -12.23 6.53
N MET A 223 -10.12 -13.04 5.97
CA MET A 223 -10.18 -13.33 4.54
C MET A 223 -11.58 -13.02 3.98
N PRO A 224 -11.69 -12.50 2.74
CA PRO A 224 -12.97 -12.36 2.08
C PRO A 224 -13.65 -13.72 1.90
N ARG A 225 -14.98 -13.73 2.03
CA ARG A 225 -15.84 -14.83 1.63
C ARG A 225 -15.77 -15.05 0.11
N ALA A 226 -16.30 -16.18 -0.36
CA ALA A 226 -16.39 -16.49 -1.79
C ALA A 226 -17.18 -15.46 -2.61
N ASP A 227 -18.17 -14.79 -1.99
CA ASP A 227 -18.95 -13.69 -2.58
C ASP A 227 -18.28 -12.31 -2.43
N GLY A 228 -17.05 -12.27 -1.89
CA GLY A 228 -16.28 -11.06 -1.62
C GLY A 228 -16.63 -10.36 -0.32
N GLY A 229 -17.57 -10.88 0.48
CA GLY A 229 -17.93 -10.32 1.78
C GLY A 229 -16.76 -10.30 2.76
N LEU A 230 -16.53 -9.16 3.41
CA LEU A 230 -15.33 -8.91 4.22
C LEU A 230 -15.61 -8.07 5.47
N ILE A 231 -16.40 -7.02 5.32
CA ILE A 231 -16.69 -6.05 6.38
C ILE A 231 -17.98 -6.49 7.07
N VAL A 232 -17.94 -6.69 8.39
CA VAL A 232 -19.10 -7.10 9.19
C VAL A 232 -19.60 -5.90 9.99
N VAL A 233 -20.86 -5.53 9.79
CA VAL A 233 -21.49 -4.38 10.46
C VAL A 233 -22.71 -4.89 11.21
N GLY A 234 -22.76 -4.64 12.51
CA GLY A 234 -23.93 -4.92 13.32
C GLY A 234 -24.61 -3.64 13.78
N ALA A 235 -25.93 -3.53 13.60
CA ALA A 235 -26.68 -2.31 13.89
C ALA A 235 -28.03 -2.61 14.55
N SER A 236 -28.44 -1.76 15.49
CA SER A 236 -29.77 -1.83 16.11
C SER A 236 -30.69 -0.75 15.57
N GLN A 237 -31.97 -1.07 15.39
CA GLN A 237 -32.98 -0.09 15.06
C GLN A 237 -33.51 0.59 16.34
N GLY A 238 -33.36 1.92 16.41
CA GLY A 238 -33.81 2.70 17.57
C GLY A 238 -35.31 2.60 17.80
N GLY A 239 -35.73 2.43 19.07
CA GLY A 239 -37.15 2.30 19.44
C GLY A 239 -37.81 0.98 19.00
N SER A 240 -37.00 0.01 18.57
CA SER A 240 -37.42 -1.32 18.12
C SER A 240 -36.63 -2.41 18.85
N TRP A 241 -37.06 -3.66 18.69
CA TRP A 241 -36.32 -4.84 19.16
C TRP A 241 -35.22 -5.29 18.19
N ALA A 242 -35.24 -4.79 16.95
CA ALA A 242 -34.46 -5.36 15.86
C ALA A 242 -32.98 -4.99 15.91
N TYR A 243 -32.15 -5.99 15.62
CA TYR A 243 -30.75 -5.85 15.32
C TYR A 243 -30.43 -6.58 14.02
N GLU A 244 -29.63 -5.98 13.15
CA GLU A 244 -29.22 -6.60 11.90
C GLU A 244 -27.70 -6.75 11.87
N VAL A 245 -27.24 -7.83 11.25
CA VAL A 245 -25.86 -8.03 10.83
C VAL A 245 -25.84 -7.97 9.33
N GLU A 246 -25.06 -7.06 8.77
CA GLU A 246 -24.83 -6.93 7.34
C GLU A 246 -23.36 -7.21 7.02
N ILE A 247 -23.10 -7.89 5.90
CA ILE A 247 -21.75 -8.09 5.39
C ILE A 247 -21.59 -7.38 4.06
N TYR A 248 -20.52 -6.58 3.96
CA TYR A 248 -20.17 -5.81 2.78
C TYR A 248 -18.86 -6.28 2.17
N THR A 249 -18.76 -6.18 0.85
CA THR A 249 -17.49 -6.30 0.11
C THR A 249 -16.62 -5.06 0.32
N ALA A 250 -15.33 -5.14 -0.02
CA ALA A 250 -14.43 -3.98 -0.05
C ALA A 250 -14.92 -2.87 -1.03
N SER A 251 -15.66 -3.25 -2.08
CA SER A 251 -16.31 -2.33 -3.03
C SER A 251 -17.64 -1.75 -2.53
N GLY A 252 -18.10 -2.16 -1.35
CA GLY A 252 -19.31 -1.65 -0.69
C GLY A 252 -20.60 -2.35 -1.10
N SER A 253 -20.56 -3.47 -1.81
CA SER A 253 -21.77 -4.25 -2.09
C SER A 253 -22.19 -5.03 -0.85
N LYS A 254 -23.46 -4.97 -0.45
CA LYS A 254 -24.01 -5.82 0.61
C LYS A 254 -24.25 -7.22 0.05
N VAL A 255 -23.68 -8.24 0.68
CA VAL A 255 -23.75 -9.65 0.22
C VAL A 255 -24.44 -10.58 1.20
N ALA A 256 -24.67 -10.14 2.45
CA ALA A 256 -25.39 -10.93 3.44
C ALA A 256 -26.14 -10.05 4.43
N THR A 257 -27.19 -10.61 5.02
CA THR A 257 -28.01 -9.98 6.05
C THR A 257 -28.57 -11.04 6.99
N TYR A 258 -28.44 -10.81 8.29
CA TYR A 258 -29.07 -11.62 9.34
C TYR A 258 -29.82 -10.69 10.31
N LEU A 259 -31.07 -11.00 10.63
CA LEU A 259 -31.89 -10.21 11.56
C LEU A 259 -32.04 -10.92 12.90
N HIS A 260 -31.71 -10.26 14.01
CA HIS A 260 -31.83 -10.80 15.35
C HIS A 260 -33.00 -10.16 16.14
N PRO A 261 -33.81 -10.98 16.86
CA PRO A 261 -34.94 -10.52 17.67
C PRO A 261 -34.53 -9.95 19.05
N GLY A 262 -33.58 -9.02 19.06
CA GLY A 262 -33.10 -8.35 20.27
C GLY A 262 -31.89 -7.49 19.95
N TRP A 263 -31.31 -6.81 20.94
CA TRP A 263 -30.11 -6.00 20.73
C TRP A 263 -28.84 -6.76 21.07
N LEU A 264 -27.85 -6.66 20.18
CA LEU A 264 -26.51 -7.19 20.37
C LEU A 264 -25.53 -6.02 20.49
N TRP A 265 -24.61 -6.08 21.44
CA TRP A 265 -23.68 -4.98 21.73
C TRP A 265 -22.21 -5.36 21.58
N SER A 266 -21.91 -6.66 21.60
CA SER A 266 -20.55 -7.16 21.46
C SER A 266 -20.42 -8.05 20.23
N MET A 267 -19.26 -7.97 19.59
CA MET A 267 -18.88 -8.83 18.47
C MET A 267 -17.43 -9.27 18.62
N LEU A 268 -17.21 -10.57 18.43
CA LEU A 268 -15.89 -11.18 18.27
C LEU A 268 -15.90 -11.93 16.95
N ILE A 269 -14.91 -11.66 16.10
CA ILE A 269 -14.67 -12.41 14.87
C ILE A 269 -13.46 -13.28 15.14
N THR A 270 -13.64 -14.60 15.10
CA THR A 270 -12.58 -15.55 15.44
C THR A 270 -12.88 -16.93 14.89
N ASP A 271 -11.85 -17.69 14.56
CA ASP A 271 -11.95 -19.11 14.22
C ASP A 271 -12.17 -19.91 15.52
N LEU A 272 -13.44 -20.08 15.88
CA LEU A 272 -13.85 -20.61 17.18
C LEU A 272 -13.69 -22.13 17.22
N ASN A 273 -13.92 -22.79 16.09
CA ASN A 273 -13.88 -24.25 15.96
C ASN A 273 -12.53 -24.78 15.41
N GLN A 274 -11.59 -23.90 15.07
CA GLN A 274 -10.27 -24.20 14.51
C GLN A 274 -10.32 -24.87 13.12
N ASP A 275 -11.35 -24.57 12.31
CA ASP A 275 -11.49 -25.05 10.93
C ASP A 275 -10.78 -24.14 9.91
N GLY A 276 -10.18 -23.03 10.36
CA GLY A 276 -9.50 -22.04 9.53
C GLY A 276 -10.41 -20.94 8.99
N VAL A 277 -11.72 -21.02 9.24
CA VAL A 277 -12.73 -20.01 8.90
C VAL A 277 -13.17 -19.32 10.18
N GLU A 278 -13.37 -18.01 10.11
CA GLU A 278 -13.84 -17.27 11.28
C GLU A 278 -15.36 -17.39 11.42
N GLU A 279 -15.81 -17.57 12.66
CA GLU A 279 -17.17 -17.30 13.07
C GLU A 279 -17.35 -15.85 13.52
N ILE A 280 -18.58 -15.36 13.46
CA ILE A 280 -19.02 -14.10 14.03
C ILE A 280 -19.80 -14.42 15.31
N VAL A 281 -19.18 -14.16 16.45
CA VAL A 281 -19.76 -14.36 17.77
C VAL A 281 -20.33 -13.03 18.27
N LEU A 282 -21.61 -13.01 18.60
CA LEU A 282 -22.34 -11.82 19.01
C LEU A 282 -22.93 -12.01 20.39
N GLY A 283 -22.88 -10.97 21.22
CA GLY A 283 -23.43 -10.98 22.57
C GLY A 283 -24.45 -9.87 22.81
N GLY A 284 -25.52 -10.19 23.52
CA GLY A 284 -26.52 -9.21 23.97
C GLY A 284 -27.78 -9.86 24.52
N VAL A 285 -28.95 -9.41 24.09
CA VAL A 285 -30.25 -9.95 24.50
C VAL A 285 -31.02 -10.52 23.31
N ASN A 286 -31.88 -11.48 23.58
CA ASN A 286 -32.94 -11.88 22.66
C ASN A 286 -34.26 -11.56 23.37
N ASN A 287 -34.87 -10.43 23.01
CA ASN A 287 -36.05 -9.95 23.70
C ASN A 287 -37.17 -11.01 23.62
N GLY A 288 -37.17 -11.85 22.58
CA GLY A 288 -38.01 -13.04 22.41
C GLY A 288 -38.15 -13.91 23.67
N PHE A 289 -37.08 -13.99 24.45
CA PHE A 289 -36.94 -14.90 25.59
C PHE A 289 -36.85 -14.18 26.94
N GLU A 290 -36.96 -12.86 26.97
CA GLU A 290 -36.85 -12.05 28.19
C GLU A 290 -37.91 -12.44 29.24
N GLU A 291 -39.19 -12.49 28.84
CA GLU A 291 -40.30 -12.93 29.71
C GLU A 291 -40.20 -14.41 30.15
N ARG A 292 -39.28 -15.17 29.56
CA ARG A 292 -39.00 -16.57 29.91
C ARG A 292 -37.80 -16.70 30.86
N GLY A 293 -37.30 -15.59 31.40
CA GLY A 293 -36.23 -15.53 32.39
C GLY A 293 -34.81 -15.59 31.80
N TYR A 294 -34.65 -15.24 30.52
CA TYR A 294 -33.32 -15.16 29.89
C TYR A 294 -32.89 -13.71 29.69
N GLY A 295 -31.92 -13.26 30.49
CA GLY A 295 -31.38 -11.90 30.43
C GLY A 295 -30.23 -11.69 29.47
N ALA A 296 -29.65 -12.75 28.90
CA ALA A 296 -28.57 -12.62 27.94
C ALA A 296 -28.55 -13.76 26.91
N THR A 297 -27.96 -13.46 25.75
CA THR A 297 -27.78 -14.40 24.63
C THR A 297 -26.39 -14.22 24.04
N LEU A 298 -25.83 -15.35 23.57
CA LEU A 298 -24.69 -15.39 22.68
C LEU A 298 -25.12 -16.13 21.40
N VAL A 299 -24.83 -15.54 20.25
CA VAL A 299 -25.17 -16.06 18.92
C VAL A 299 -23.88 -16.26 18.15
N VAL A 300 -23.71 -17.42 17.53
CA VAL A 300 -22.58 -17.73 16.67
C VAL A 300 -23.09 -17.88 15.25
N LEU A 301 -22.54 -17.09 14.33
CA LEU A 301 -22.81 -17.19 12.90
C LEU A 301 -21.56 -17.71 12.18
N ASP A 302 -21.71 -18.76 11.38
CA ASP A 302 -20.69 -19.13 10.39
C ASP A 302 -20.57 -18.00 9.36
N SER A 303 -19.38 -17.38 9.23
CA SER A 303 -19.20 -16.23 8.35
C SER A 303 -19.51 -16.53 6.89
N ARG A 304 -19.43 -17.80 6.46
CA ARG A 304 -19.77 -18.22 5.08
C ARG A 304 -21.27 -18.13 4.81
N ARG A 305 -22.10 -18.26 5.86
CA ARG A 305 -23.55 -18.45 5.78
C ARG A 305 -24.28 -17.49 6.73
N VAL A 306 -24.18 -16.20 6.46
CA VAL A 306 -24.91 -15.17 7.22
C VAL A 306 -26.20 -14.82 6.49
N GLU A 307 -27.29 -15.46 6.88
CA GLU A 307 -28.61 -15.28 6.27
C GLU A 307 -29.75 -15.56 7.26
N GLY A 308 -30.93 -15.02 6.95
CA GLY A 308 -32.17 -15.31 7.67
C GLY A 308 -32.37 -14.48 8.94
N GLN A 309 -33.06 -15.06 9.92
CA GLN A 309 -33.40 -14.38 11.17
C GLN A 309 -33.37 -15.27 12.39
N GLY A 310 -32.98 -14.69 13.52
CA GLY A 310 -32.88 -15.37 14.80
C GLY A 310 -34.19 -15.97 15.28
N SER A 311 -34.08 -17.08 15.98
CA SER A 311 -35.25 -17.79 16.50
C SER A 311 -35.96 -17.01 17.62
N VAL A 312 -37.30 -17.08 17.63
CA VAL A 312 -38.18 -16.59 18.71
C VAL A 312 -39.09 -17.72 19.20
N PRO A 313 -39.69 -17.64 20.40
CA PRO A 313 -40.64 -18.64 20.85
C PRO A 313 -41.91 -18.69 20.00
N PRO A 314 -42.67 -19.81 20.02
CA PRO A 314 -43.97 -19.88 19.37
C PRO A 314 -44.91 -18.76 19.84
N GLY A 315 -45.56 -18.10 18.88
CA GLY A 315 -46.49 -16.99 19.13
C GLY A 315 -45.84 -15.60 19.23
N ASP A 316 -44.51 -15.53 19.29
CA ASP A 316 -43.79 -14.26 19.26
C ASP A 316 -43.81 -13.65 17.84
N THR A 317 -43.91 -12.33 17.77
CA THR A 317 -44.09 -11.57 16.53
C THR A 317 -42.83 -10.83 16.08
N ARG A 318 -41.74 -10.95 16.84
CA ARG A 318 -40.45 -10.29 16.59
C ARG A 318 -39.66 -11.01 15.50
N GLN A 319 -40.27 -11.06 14.32
CA GLN A 319 -39.71 -11.63 13.11
C GLN A 319 -40.04 -10.71 11.94
N ALA A 320 -39.22 -10.74 10.90
CA ALA A 320 -39.57 -10.19 9.60
C ALA A 320 -40.28 -11.25 8.75
N ALA A 321 -41.39 -10.86 8.13
CA ALA A 321 -42.09 -11.64 7.13
C ALA A 321 -41.19 -11.82 5.90
N GLY A 322 -41.16 -13.05 5.37
CA GLY A 322 -40.40 -13.39 4.18
C GLY A 322 -38.90 -13.65 4.41
N LEU A 323 -38.36 -13.42 5.61
CA LEU A 323 -37.03 -13.91 5.97
C LEU A 323 -37.11 -15.36 6.47
N PRO A 324 -36.29 -16.28 5.95
CA PRO A 324 -36.21 -17.64 6.50
C PRO A 324 -35.62 -17.62 7.90
N THR A 325 -35.84 -18.69 8.67
CA THR A 325 -35.09 -18.92 9.91
C THR A 325 -33.59 -18.88 9.61
N GLY A 326 -32.85 -18.24 10.51
CA GLY A 326 -31.41 -18.14 10.45
C GLY A 326 -30.73 -19.49 10.49
N VAL A 327 -29.46 -19.47 10.10
CA VAL A 327 -28.57 -20.63 10.12
C VAL A 327 -27.49 -20.40 11.18
N GLU A 328 -27.90 -19.97 12.38
CA GLU A 328 -26.99 -19.82 13.51
C GLU A 328 -26.27 -21.15 13.79
N SER A 329 -24.95 -21.12 13.87
CA SER A 329 -24.14 -22.31 14.20
C SER A 329 -24.37 -22.74 15.65
N ALA A 330 -24.58 -21.77 16.53
CA ALA A 330 -24.96 -21.99 17.92
C ALA A 330 -25.70 -20.78 18.49
N VAL A 331 -26.61 -21.03 19.44
CA VAL A 331 -27.24 -20.00 20.26
C VAL A 331 -27.20 -20.47 21.71
N LEU A 332 -26.53 -19.69 22.56
CA LEU A 332 -26.56 -19.87 24.00
C LEU A 332 -27.48 -18.81 24.61
N ARG A 333 -28.45 -19.24 25.41
CA ARG A 333 -29.31 -18.36 26.20
C ARG A 333 -28.96 -18.53 27.66
N MET A 334 -28.70 -17.43 28.35
CA MET A 334 -28.29 -17.40 29.74
C MET A 334 -29.47 -16.89 30.58
N PRO A 335 -29.87 -17.62 31.63
CA PRO A 335 -30.92 -17.16 32.52
C PRO A 335 -30.47 -15.89 33.25
N ASP A 336 -31.42 -15.10 33.71
CA ASP A 336 -31.12 -14.07 34.70
C ASP A 336 -30.56 -14.73 35.97
N PHE A 337 -29.27 -14.55 36.19
CA PHE A 337 -28.68 -14.77 37.49
C PHE A 337 -29.11 -13.57 38.35
N GLY A 338 -29.60 -13.82 39.57
CA GLY A 338 -30.26 -12.81 40.42
C GLY A 338 -29.49 -11.48 40.50
N SER A 339 -30.21 -10.40 40.83
CA SER A 339 -29.64 -9.05 40.94
C SER A 339 -28.35 -9.04 41.75
N ASP A 340 -27.29 -8.42 41.20
CA ASP A 340 -26.08 -8.12 41.95
C ASP A 340 -26.49 -7.43 43.27
N PRO A 341 -26.19 -8.02 44.44
CA PRO A 341 -26.53 -7.41 45.72
C PRO A 341 -25.78 -6.08 45.95
N ASN A 342 -24.75 -5.78 45.14
CA ASN A 342 -24.02 -4.51 45.16
C ASN A 342 -23.92 -3.91 43.73
N PRO A 343 -24.99 -3.30 43.22
CA PRO A 343 -24.90 -2.52 42.00
C PRO A 343 -24.06 -1.28 42.29
N HIS A 344 -22.80 -1.28 41.84
CA HIS A 344 -21.90 -0.14 41.99
C HIS A 344 -22.40 1.13 41.31
#